data_AF-A0A2M8PJT8-F1
#
_entry.id   AF-A0A2M8PJT8-F1
#
_cell.length_a   1.000
_cell.length_b   1.000
_cell.length_c   1.000
_cell.angle_alpha   90.00
_cell.angle_beta   90.00
_cell.angle_gamma   90.00
#
_symmetry.space_group_name_H-M   'P 1'
#
loop_
_entity.id
_entity.type
_entity.pdbx_description
1 polymer ?
#
loop_
_entity_poly.entity_id
_entity_poly.type
_entity_poly.pdbx_seq_one_letter_code
_entity_poly.pdbx_strand_id
1 'polypeptide(L)'
;ARGIAEVEKNQKLRKEWSERFRWLLDDFKFVPGGRILTAAGTNQSLTYYNCMPPEQEVLTAEGYRPIGDIHVGDYVVTHRNRLRKVLHRFERYTHEQIYVIKPKKLGYDALRVTGEHKVYAIRAE
;
A
#
# COMPACT_ATOMS: atom_id res chain seq x y z
N ALA A 1 1.53 -18.38 6.88
CA ALA A 1 2.83 -18.25 7.57
C ALA A 1 4.01 -18.35 6.59
N ARG A 2 4.28 -19.52 6.01
CA ARG A 2 5.44 -19.75 5.12
C ARG A 2 5.51 -18.79 3.92
N GLY A 3 4.41 -18.62 3.18
CA GLY A 3 4.39 -17.77 1.98
C GLY A 3 4.72 -16.29 2.24
N ILE A 4 4.37 -15.75 3.42
CA ILE A 4 4.75 -14.37 3.79
C ILE A 4 6.26 -14.29 4.09
N ALA A 5 6.81 -15.31 4.73
CA ALA A 5 8.22 -15.35 5.09
C ALA A 5 9.16 -15.54 3.89
N GLU A 6 8.66 -15.94 2.72
CA GLU A 6 9.51 -16.18 1.53
C GLU A 6 10.24 -14.93 1.03
N VAL A 7 9.71 -13.74 1.31
CA VAL A 7 10.33 -12.45 0.96
C VAL A 7 11.66 -12.21 1.70
N GLU A 8 11.89 -12.93 2.80
CA GLU A 8 13.08 -12.77 3.63
C GLU A 8 14.37 -13.21 2.93
N LYS A 9 15.44 -12.47 3.20
CA LYS A 9 16.70 -12.53 2.44
C LYS A 9 17.41 -13.89 2.47
N ASN A 10 17.30 -14.63 3.57
CA ASN A 10 18.03 -15.89 3.77
C ASN A 10 17.17 -16.94 4.52
N GLN A 11 17.59 -18.20 4.47
CA GLN A 11 16.85 -19.31 5.07
C GLN A 11 16.64 -19.17 6.58
N LYS A 12 17.60 -18.57 7.31
CA LYS A 12 17.48 -18.35 8.75
C LYS A 12 16.32 -17.40 9.05
N LEU A 13 16.26 -16.25 8.37
CA LEU A 13 15.18 -15.27 8.49
C LEU A 13 13.84 -15.85 8.03
N ARG A 14 13.83 -16.61 6.92
CA ARG A 14 12.61 -17.30 6.44
C ARG A 14 12.04 -18.25 7.50
N LYS A 15 12.90 -18.99 8.20
CA LYS A 15 12.48 -19.88 9.29
C LYS A 15 11.95 -19.08 10.50
N GLU A 16 12.73 -18.10 10.97
CA GLU A 16 12.36 -17.24 12.10
C GLU A 16 11.02 -16.54 11.87
N TRP A 17 10.83 -15.90 10.72
CA TRP A 17 9.59 -15.21 10.40
C TRP A 17 8.44 -16.17 10.12
N SER A 18 8.69 -17.36 9.56
CA SER A 18 7.64 -18.39 9.43
C SER A 18 7.09 -18.80 10.79
N GLU A 19 7.94 -18.98 11.79
CA GLU A 19 7.56 -19.32 13.17
C GLU A 19 6.78 -18.19 13.83
N ARG A 20 7.25 -16.93 13.69
CA ARG A 20 6.53 -15.76 14.20
C ARG A 20 5.17 -15.54 13.55
N PHE A 21 5.09 -15.68 12.23
CA PHE A 21 3.82 -15.61 11.53
C PHE A 21 2.91 -16.75 11.93
N ARG A 22 3.42 -17.97 12.16
CA ARG A 22 2.62 -19.09 12.67
C ARG A 22 2.02 -18.73 14.04
N TRP A 23 2.84 -18.22 14.95
CA TRP A 23 2.41 -17.79 16.28
C TRP A 23 1.33 -16.70 16.25
N LEU A 24 1.40 -15.76 15.30
CA LEU A 24 0.37 -14.74 15.08
C LEU A 24 -0.97 -15.35 14.61
N LEU A 25 -0.95 -16.48 13.89
CA LEU A 25 -2.17 -17.17 13.46
C LEU A 25 -2.79 -18.00 14.56
N ASP A 26 -1.99 -18.43 15.54
CA ASP A 26 -2.45 -19.24 16.65
C ASP A 26 -3.36 -18.40 17.57
N ASP A 27 -4.42 -19.03 18.08
CA ASP A 27 -5.47 -18.39 18.91
C ASP A 27 -6.14 -17.17 18.27
N PHE A 28 -6.17 -17.08 16.94
CA PHE A 28 -6.79 -15.97 16.21
C PHE A 28 -6.26 -14.58 16.59
N LYS A 29 -5.01 -14.48 17.08
CA LYS A 29 -4.35 -13.19 17.38
C LYS A 29 -4.29 -12.30 16.14
N PHE A 30 -4.26 -12.92 14.97
CA PHE A 30 -4.35 -12.28 13.66
C PHE A 30 -5.14 -13.15 12.69
N VAL A 31 -6.07 -12.55 11.94
CA VAL A 31 -6.83 -13.24 10.88
C VAL A 31 -6.24 -12.88 9.51
N PRO A 32 -5.48 -13.78 8.87
CA PRO A 32 -4.96 -13.57 7.53
C PRO A 32 -6.12 -13.70 6.54
N GLY A 33 -6.26 -12.74 5.63
CA GLY A 33 -7.35 -12.76 4.64
C GLY A 33 -7.99 -11.40 4.39
N GLY A 34 -7.69 -10.38 5.22
CA GLY A 34 -8.00 -9.00 4.87
C GLY A 34 -7.30 -8.59 3.58
N ARG A 35 -7.92 -7.66 2.82
CA ARG A 35 -7.47 -7.18 1.49
C ARG A 35 -5.97 -6.87 1.38
N ILE A 36 -5.35 -6.48 2.49
CA ILE A 36 -3.95 -6.07 2.60
C ILE A 36 -2.98 -7.24 2.47
N LEU A 37 -3.32 -8.43 2.99
CA LEU A 37 -2.43 -9.61 2.95
C LEU A 37 -2.95 -10.73 2.06
N THR A 38 -4.07 -10.53 1.36
CA THR A 38 -4.66 -11.57 0.50
C THR A 38 -3.69 -12.08 -0.57
N ALA A 39 -2.79 -11.22 -1.06
CA ALA A 39 -1.75 -11.63 -2.02
C ALA A 39 -0.53 -12.33 -1.40
N ALA A 40 -0.40 -12.37 -0.06
CA ALA A 40 0.87 -12.68 0.60
C ALA A 40 1.31 -14.13 0.40
N GLY A 41 2.37 -14.31 -0.39
CA GLY A 41 2.85 -15.62 -0.82
C GLY A 41 1.97 -16.30 -1.87
N THR A 42 1.26 -15.52 -2.69
CA THR A 42 0.41 -16.03 -3.78
C THR A 42 0.71 -15.32 -5.11
N ASN A 43 0.32 -15.93 -6.23
CA ASN A 43 0.42 -15.32 -7.57
C ASN A 43 -0.75 -14.37 -7.91
N GLN A 44 -1.55 -13.95 -6.92
CA GLN A 44 -2.68 -13.07 -7.16
C GLN A 44 -2.23 -11.63 -7.43
N SER A 45 -2.91 -10.94 -8.36
CA SER A 45 -2.64 -9.53 -8.66
C SER A 45 -3.31 -8.59 -7.66
N LEU A 46 -3.03 -8.77 -6.37
CA LEU A 46 -3.48 -7.88 -5.29
C LEU A 46 -2.26 -7.19 -4.66
N THR A 47 -2.48 -6.02 -4.06
CA THR A 47 -1.43 -5.22 -3.45
C THR A 47 -1.22 -5.58 -1.99
N TYR A 48 0.03 -5.46 -1.52
CA TYR A 48 0.34 -5.35 -0.10
C TYR A 48 -0.02 -3.96 0.43
N TYR A 49 0.57 -3.57 1.56
CA TYR A 49 0.52 -2.19 2.02
C TYR A 49 1.03 -1.23 0.93
N ASN A 50 0.12 -0.49 0.31
CA ASN A 50 0.46 0.58 -0.62
C ASN A 50 0.69 1.86 0.18
N CYS A 51 1.89 2.41 0.12
CA CYS A 51 2.22 3.64 0.82
C CYS A 51 2.63 4.75 -0.15
N MET A 52 2.45 5.99 0.28
CA MET A 52 2.91 7.21 -0.36
C MET A 52 3.67 8.02 0.70
N PRO A 53 4.66 8.84 0.33
CA PRO A 53 5.29 9.75 1.28
C PRO A 53 4.28 10.84 1.69
N PRO A 54 4.43 11.44 2.88
CA PRO A 54 3.41 12.32 3.48
C PRO A 54 3.06 13.55 2.63
N GLU A 55 4.02 14.05 1.84
CA GLU A 55 3.85 15.20 0.95
C GLU A 55 3.10 14.87 -0.35
N GLN A 56 2.85 13.60 -0.65
CA GLN A 56 2.12 13.23 -1.86
C GLN A 56 0.67 13.72 -1.78
N GLU A 57 0.26 14.50 -2.77
CA GLU A 57 -1.09 15.05 -2.82
C GLU A 57 -2.12 14.00 -3.24
N VAL A 58 -3.29 14.08 -2.63
CA VAL A 58 -4.49 13.30 -2.93
C VAL A 58 -5.65 14.27 -3.17
N LEU A 59 -6.48 13.96 -4.16
CA LEU A 59 -7.67 14.74 -4.46
C LEU A 59 -8.77 14.49 -3.42
N THR A 60 -9.19 15.55 -2.72
CA THR A 60 -10.26 15.55 -1.72
C THR A 60 -11.50 16.29 -2.21
N ALA A 61 -12.56 16.32 -1.39
CA ALA A 61 -13.74 17.16 -1.65
C ALA A 61 -13.42 18.67 -1.73
N GLU A 62 -12.32 19.11 -1.09
CA GLU A 62 -11.93 20.51 -0.96
C GLU A 62 -10.78 20.89 -1.92
N GLY A 63 -10.32 19.95 -2.75
CA GLY A 63 -9.16 20.10 -3.62
C GLY A 63 -8.01 19.17 -3.23
N TYR A 64 -6.81 19.44 -3.73
CA TYR A 64 -5.62 18.65 -3.43
C TYR A 64 -5.11 18.96 -2.02
N ARG A 65 -4.83 17.90 -1.27
CA ARG A 65 -4.22 17.99 0.07
C ARG A 65 -3.13 16.91 0.20
N PRO A 66 -2.03 17.17 0.93
CA PRO A 66 -1.04 16.15 1.24
C PRO A 66 -1.69 14.96 1.95
N ILE A 67 -1.30 13.73 1.60
CA ILE A 67 -1.84 12.51 2.21
C ILE A 67 -1.56 12.45 3.72
N GLY A 68 -0.44 13.05 4.17
CA GLY A 68 -0.10 13.18 5.58
C GLY A 68 -1.08 14.04 6.39
N ASP A 69 -1.87 14.89 5.72
CA ASP A 69 -2.84 15.79 6.34
C ASP A 69 -4.29 15.25 6.24
N ILE A 70 -4.48 14.05 5.68
CA ILE A 70 -5.80 13.41 5.57
C ILE A 70 -6.15 12.72 6.88
N HIS A 71 -7.37 12.89 7.35
CA HIS A 71 -7.85 12.30 8.60
C HIS A 71 -8.99 11.30 8.35
N VAL A 72 -9.19 10.37 9.29
CA VAL A 72 -10.37 9.50 9.29
C VAL A 72 -11.61 10.38 9.39
N GLY A 73 -12.52 10.24 8.42
CA GLY A 73 -13.67 11.14 8.29
C GLY A 73 -13.64 11.99 7.02
N ASP A 74 -12.46 12.31 6.51
CA ASP A 74 -12.31 13.11 5.30
C ASP A 74 -12.87 12.39 4.07
N TYR A 75 -13.22 13.14 3.02
CA TYR A 75 -13.72 12.60 1.76
C TYR A 75 -12.67 12.75 0.65
N VAL A 76 -12.30 11.63 0.04
CA VAL A 76 -11.36 11.56 -1.09
C VAL A 76 -12.05 11.13 -2.37
N VAL A 77 -11.53 11.57 -3.51
CA VAL A 77 -12.06 11.25 -4.84
C VAL A 77 -11.47 9.93 -5.33
N THR A 78 -12.32 9.01 -5.78
CA THR A 78 -11.87 7.75 -6.41
C THR A 78 -11.58 7.92 -7.90
N HIS A 79 -10.89 6.94 -8.50
CA HIS A 79 -10.67 6.85 -9.95
C HIS A 79 -11.95 6.85 -10.81
N ARG A 80 -13.14 6.67 -10.22
CA ARG A 80 -14.44 6.79 -10.90
C ARG A 80 -15.14 8.13 -10.62
N ASN A 81 -14.40 9.13 -10.16
CA ASN A 81 -14.87 10.46 -9.81
C ASN A 81 -16.01 10.45 -8.75
N ARG A 82 -15.87 9.62 -7.71
CA ARG A 82 -16.84 9.54 -6.60
C ARG A 82 -16.16 9.92 -5.29
N LEU A 83 -16.85 10.65 -4.43
CA LEU A 83 -16.38 10.91 -3.07
C LEU A 83 -16.57 9.67 -2.19
N ARG A 84 -15.55 9.33 -1.40
CA ARG A 84 -15.59 8.25 -0.41
C ARG A 84 -14.94 8.70 0.88
N LYS A 85 -15.60 8.35 1.99
CA LYS A 85 -15.12 8.61 3.34
C LYS A 85 -13.89 7.76 3.64
N VAL A 86 -12.86 8.37 4.20
CA VAL A 86 -11.67 7.69 4.74
C VAL A 86 -12.08 6.97 6.03
N LEU A 87 -11.96 5.64 6.04
CA LEU A 87 -12.34 4.81 7.19
C LEU A 87 -11.16 4.56 8.14
N HIS A 88 -9.96 4.42 7.57
CA HIS A 88 -8.74 4.11 8.32
C HIS A 88 -7.55 4.82 7.68
N ARG A 89 -6.58 5.21 8.51
CA ARG A 89 -5.30 5.76 8.12
C ARG A 89 -4.19 4.84 8.61
N PHE A 90 -3.26 4.50 7.73
CA PHE A 90 -2.09 3.68 8.05
C PHE A 90 -0.84 4.55 7.96
N GLU A 91 -0.01 4.46 8.99
CA GLU A 91 1.25 5.19 9.07
C GLU A 91 2.37 4.26 9.48
N ARG A 92 3.56 4.50 8.94
CA ARG A 92 4.79 3.82 9.35
C ARG A 92 5.99 4.70 9.06
N TYR A 93 7.03 4.58 9.89
CA TYR A 93 8.34 5.15 9.63
C TYR A 93 9.22 4.09 8.96
N THR A 94 9.86 4.46 7.85
CA THR A 94 10.67 3.54 7.04
C THR A 94 11.76 4.30 6.29
N HIS A 95 12.87 3.62 6.02
CA HIS A 95 13.94 4.11 5.17
C HIS A 95 13.95 3.25 3.90
N GLU A 96 13.12 3.60 2.93
CA GLU A 96 12.99 2.89 1.66
C GLU A 96 13.03 3.85 0.47
N GLN A 97 13.30 3.30 -0.72
CA GLN A 97 13.35 4.10 -1.93
C GLN A 97 11.95 4.56 -2.33
N ILE A 98 11.84 5.86 -2.63
CA ILE A 98 10.64 6.45 -3.21
C ILE A 98 10.83 6.55 -4.73
N TYR A 99 9.87 5.99 -5.46
CA TYR A 99 9.81 6.06 -6.91
C TYR A 99 8.92 7.23 -7.31
N VAL A 100 9.38 7.99 -8.31
CA VAL A 100 8.68 9.18 -8.82
C VAL A 100 8.30 8.95 -10.27
N ILE A 101 6.99 8.83 -10.53
CA ILE A 101 6.42 8.69 -11.87
C ILE A 101 6.05 10.08 -12.36
N LYS A 102 6.76 10.58 -13.38
CA LYS A 102 6.54 11.90 -13.98
C LYS A 102 5.74 11.76 -15.28
N PRO A 103 4.49 12.22 -15.34
CA PRO A 103 3.72 12.26 -16.58
C PRO A 103 4.39 13.20 -17.59
N LYS A 104 4.39 12.84 -18.89
CA LYS A 104 4.84 13.73 -19.96
C LYS A 104 3.81 14.81 -20.33
N LYS A 105 2.54 14.58 -19.98
CA LYS A 105 1.42 15.47 -20.29
C LYS A 105 1.45 16.68 -19.35
N LEU A 106 1.34 17.88 -19.93
CA LEU A 106 1.30 19.14 -19.18
C LEU A 106 0.09 19.17 -18.23
N GLY A 107 0.29 19.68 -17.02
CA GLY A 107 -0.76 19.86 -16.01
C GLY A 107 -1.05 18.62 -15.15
N TYR A 108 -0.16 17.62 -15.15
CA TYR A 108 -0.26 16.46 -14.24
C TYR A 108 0.93 16.43 -13.29
N ASP A 109 0.64 16.27 -12.01
CA ASP A 109 1.66 16.20 -10.97
C ASP A 109 2.39 14.86 -10.96
N ALA A 110 3.61 14.90 -10.43
CA ALA A 110 4.40 13.69 -10.24
C ALA A 110 3.78 12.82 -9.13
N LEU A 111 3.64 11.53 -9.42
CA LEU A 111 3.19 10.53 -8.44
C LEU A 111 4.40 9.94 -7.72
N ARG A 112 4.46 10.10 -6.40
CA ARG A 112 5.50 9.58 -5.51
C ARG A 112 4.95 8.40 -4.73
N VAL A 113 5.60 7.25 -4.85
CA VAL A 113 5.14 6.00 -4.23
C VAL A 113 6.30 5.13 -3.77
N THR A 114 6.01 4.23 -2.84
CA THR A 114 6.95 3.20 -2.39
C THR A 114 7.12 2.11 -3.45
N GLY A 115 8.24 1.38 -3.45
CA GLY A 115 8.54 0.38 -4.49
C GLY A 115 7.48 -0.71 -4.70
N GLU A 116 6.79 -1.12 -3.63
CA GLU A 116 5.74 -2.15 -3.68
C GLU A 116 4.35 -1.61 -4.05
N HIS A 117 4.22 -0.29 -4.25
CA HIS A 117 2.94 0.34 -4.55
C HIS A 117 2.53 0.05 -6.01
N LYS A 118 1.51 -0.80 -6.22
CA LYS A 118 1.06 -1.10 -7.58
C LYS A 118 0.29 0.08 -8.17
N VAL A 119 0.70 0.50 -9.36
CA VAL A 119 0.03 1.53 -10.14
C VAL A 119 -0.76 0.87 -11.26
N TYR A 120 -2.01 1.28 -11.44
CA TYR A 120 -2.82 0.81 -12.57
C TYR A 120 -2.30 1.46 -13.86
N ALA A 121 -1.80 0.63 -14.78
CA ALA A 121 -1.28 1.07 -16.07
C ALA A 121 -2.10 0.44 -17.20
N ILE A 122 -2.35 1.21 -18.25
CA ILE A 122 -2.92 0.73 -19.51
C ILE A 122 -1.77 0.71 -20.51
N ARG A 123 -1.56 -0.44 -21.17
CA ARG A 123 -0.58 -0.55 -22.24
C ARG A 123 -1.09 0.24 -23.44
N ALA A 124 -0.29 1.19 -23.93
CA ALA A 124 -0.52 1.77 -25.25
C ALA A 124 -0.19 0.70 -26.29
N GLU A 125 -1.15 0.41 -27.17
CA GLU A 125 -0.93 -0.40 -28.37
C GLU A 125 -0.04 0.34 -29.37
#